data_AF-A0A4V2QWS9-F1
#
_entry.id   AF-A0A4V2QWS9-F1
#
_cell.length_a   1.000
_cell.length_b   1.000
_cell.length_c   1.000
_cell.angle_alpha   90.00
_cell.angle_beta   90.00
_cell.angle_gamma   90.00
#
_symmetry.space_group_name_H-M   'P 1'
#
loop_
_entity.id
_entity.type
_entity.pdbx_description
1 polymer ?
#
loop_
_entity_poly.entity_id
_entity_poly.type
_entity_poly.pdbx_seq_one_letter_code
_entity_poly.pdbx_strand_id
1 'polypeptide(L)'
;MHHHLRSPSFRVEYKPFEGITNLEQLRSVLKETNVAAAIHGHKHEHNFRYEYVESNDPDIPHRIAVVSAGTFQDGADHGAAMLLTLKGLPYTPEISVERIDLPRIGLDLRVSAPASLTLLGLKSVPGAPVLVQGSNLDELYALAARKARAHVGETLIVHYEPTDAGKGSLKLPSEYPRSNSVSEEEMQNWLEDLVKWWQLERSSRDNDFPYPHGSRLRLFGGKLNQIDRIVRLLSREPSSRALAVLVDPLRDFDRNGEEEAFPSFTMMQVRKRETSRDVYSVDVIGFYRAQEFSQWWPVNMAELRLLQSELADQLKASPGMITTVTTDARFKPQGPGQVSVPVFDRWVDQSPEKLFMLALTLSGDTRDEPFQRLLLQEWVRSLNDIKEASSAPDTDGVLIPAEGLRTLVKYLSMIAREGDRSGLVQQLQNLLMVNQHFQLSRKLEPDRQAWSLAIERIIPAIIELEEAARRYAADPATGCLVVEGTRSNDPEARNAALACNIAAENEIRDYIATRHPKAAELLTDYVSTTMSGLSAKARNGNDRVRLLATARIASSVIEQALSNLT
;
A
#
# COMPACT_ATOMS: atom_id res chain seq x y z
N MET A 1 -9.02 -40.40 28.37
CA MET A 1 -8.52 -39.01 28.43
C MET A 1 -7.74 -38.55 27.21
N HIS A 2 -6.68 -39.19 26.71
CA HIS A 2 -5.87 -38.57 25.61
C HIS A 2 -6.51 -38.54 24.21
N HIS A 3 -7.33 -39.54 23.83
CA HIS A 3 -8.21 -39.38 22.65
C HIS A 3 -9.29 -38.34 22.90
N HIS A 4 -9.52 -38.03 24.18
CA HIS A 4 -10.50 -37.07 24.64
C HIS A 4 -9.97 -35.63 24.76
N LEU A 5 -8.70 -35.38 24.39
CA LEU A 5 -8.08 -34.05 24.38
C LEU A 5 -7.41 -33.72 23.05
N ARG A 6 -7.28 -34.71 22.16
CA ARG A 6 -6.74 -34.53 20.82
C ARG A 6 -7.74 -33.77 19.96
N SER A 7 -7.28 -32.76 19.24
CA SER A 7 -8.06 -32.21 18.12
C SER A 7 -8.37 -33.32 17.10
N PRO A 8 -9.54 -33.29 16.44
CA PRO A 8 -9.90 -34.27 15.41
C PRO A 8 -8.82 -34.40 14.34
N SER A 9 -8.57 -35.62 13.88
CA SER A 9 -7.59 -35.91 12.83
C SER A 9 -8.21 -36.81 11.77
N PHE A 10 -7.62 -36.87 10.57
CA PHE A 10 -8.08 -37.75 9.49
C PHE A 10 -7.91 -39.25 9.77
N ARG A 11 -7.35 -39.63 10.93
CA ARG A 11 -7.13 -41.03 11.31
C ARG A 11 -8.41 -41.61 11.93
N VAL A 12 -8.97 -42.62 11.26
CA VAL A 12 -10.16 -43.36 11.74
C VAL A 12 -9.73 -44.39 12.80
N GLU A 13 -10.42 -44.41 13.95
CA GLU A 13 -10.18 -45.34 15.05
C GLU A 13 -11.54 -45.92 15.51
N TYR A 14 -11.64 -47.26 15.63
CA TYR A 14 -12.87 -47.94 16.08
C TYR A 14 -12.82 -48.19 17.59
N LYS A 15 -13.86 -47.77 18.33
CA LYS A 15 -13.97 -47.98 19.80
C LYS A 15 -15.37 -48.34 20.28
N PRO A 16 -15.49 -49.06 21.41
CA PRO A 16 -16.77 -49.28 22.10
C PRO A 16 -17.44 -47.96 22.51
N PHE A 17 -18.77 -47.93 22.54
CA PHE A 17 -19.58 -46.73 22.85
C PHE A 17 -19.22 -46.09 24.21
N GLU A 18 -18.91 -46.91 25.22
CA GLU A 18 -18.43 -46.49 26.54
C GLU A 18 -17.05 -45.79 26.52
N GLY A 19 -16.27 -45.96 25.46
CA GLY A 19 -15.01 -45.25 25.20
C GLY A 19 -15.19 -43.84 24.60
N ILE A 20 -16.43 -43.47 24.25
CA ILE A 20 -16.83 -42.18 23.69
C ILE A 20 -17.36 -41.30 24.84
N THR A 21 -16.54 -41.01 25.86
CA THR A 21 -16.88 -39.90 26.78
C THR A 21 -17.11 -38.64 25.95
N ASN A 22 -18.10 -37.81 26.32
CA ASN A 22 -18.40 -36.57 25.63
C ASN A 22 -17.15 -35.66 25.67
N LEU A 23 -16.41 -35.69 24.56
CA LEU A 23 -15.08 -35.10 24.36
C LEU A 23 -15.07 -33.65 24.81
N GLU A 24 -16.04 -32.91 24.31
CA GLU A 24 -16.17 -31.48 24.54
C GLU A 24 -16.60 -31.17 25.97
N GLN A 25 -17.37 -32.05 26.62
CA GLN A 25 -17.70 -31.89 28.03
C GLN A 25 -16.44 -32.00 28.92
N LEU A 26 -15.56 -32.97 28.66
CA LEU A 26 -14.30 -33.09 29.39
C LEU A 26 -13.39 -31.88 29.14
N ARG A 27 -13.27 -31.44 27.88
CA ARG A 27 -12.47 -30.26 27.51
C ARG A 27 -13.01 -28.98 28.17
N SER A 28 -14.32 -28.81 28.23
CA SER A 28 -14.97 -27.68 28.94
C SER A 28 -14.64 -27.71 30.42
N VAL A 29 -14.76 -28.88 31.08
CA VAL A 29 -14.42 -29.01 32.51
C VAL A 29 -12.96 -28.68 32.78
N LEU A 30 -12.02 -29.16 31.96
CA LEU A 30 -10.58 -28.85 32.14
C LEU A 30 -10.26 -27.37 31.95
N LYS A 31 -10.95 -26.71 31.02
CA LYS A 31 -10.87 -25.25 30.81
C LYS A 31 -11.46 -24.49 31.99
N GLU A 32 -12.68 -24.82 32.42
CA GLU A 32 -13.39 -24.17 33.53
C GLU A 32 -12.66 -24.32 34.87
N THR A 33 -12.01 -25.46 35.08
CA THR A 33 -11.20 -25.73 36.28
C THR A 33 -9.76 -25.23 36.17
N ASN A 34 -9.40 -24.58 35.06
CA ASN A 34 -8.08 -24.01 34.79
C ASN A 34 -6.94 -25.03 34.94
N VAL A 35 -7.16 -26.26 34.47
CA VAL A 35 -6.13 -27.31 34.47
C VAL A 35 -5.06 -26.96 33.45
N ALA A 36 -3.83 -26.73 33.93
CA ALA A 36 -2.70 -26.34 33.10
C ALA A 36 -1.89 -27.53 32.56
N ALA A 37 -1.97 -28.70 33.20
CA ALA A 37 -1.27 -29.91 32.78
C ALA A 37 -2.14 -31.16 32.96
N ALA A 38 -2.10 -32.06 31.98
CA ALA A 38 -2.73 -33.37 32.03
C ALA A 38 -1.67 -34.46 31.82
N ILE A 39 -1.44 -35.25 32.87
CA ILE A 39 -0.47 -36.35 32.86
C ILE A 39 -1.26 -37.65 32.73
N HIS A 40 -0.87 -38.52 31.81
CA HIS A 40 -1.47 -39.84 31.71
C HIS A 40 -0.45 -40.93 31.40
N GLY A 41 -0.70 -42.13 31.90
CA GLY A 41 0.15 -43.30 31.71
C GLY A 41 0.00 -43.98 30.34
N HIS A 42 0.94 -44.90 30.07
CA HIS A 42 1.03 -45.93 29.02
C HIS A 42 0.33 -45.66 27.67
N LYS A 43 1.13 -45.31 26.64
CA LYS A 43 0.67 -45.04 25.27
C LYS A 43 1.57 -45.58 24.17
N HIS A 44 1.00 -45.92 23.02
CA HIS A 44 1.77 -46.27 21.81
C HIS A 44 2.79 -45.19 21.37
N GLU A 45 2.60 -43.91 21.75
CA GLU A 45 3.47 -42.79 21.37
C GLU A 45 3.76 -41.86 22.57
N HIS A 46 5.00 -41.41 22.70
CA HIS A 46 5.39 -40.35 23.65
C HIS A 46 4.82 -39.00 23.21
N ASN A 47 4.25 -38.23 24.14
CA ASN A 47 3.82 -36.85 23.89
C ASN A 47 4.32 -35.92 24.98
N PHE A 48 4.81 -34.76 24.55
CA PHE A 48 5.13 -33.63 25.39
C PHE A 48 4.87 -32.36 24.58
N ARG A 49 3.63 -31.85 24.66
CA ARG A 49 3.14 -30.74 23.83
C ARG A 49 1.96 -30.03 24.48
N TYR A 50 1.58 -28.87 23.96
CA TYR A 50 0.29 -28.27 24.28
C TYR A 50 -0.84 -28.91 23.47
N GLU A 51 -1.96 -29.17 24.13
CA GLU A 51 -3.27 -29.27 23.49
C GLU A 51 -4.04 -27.97 23.74
N TYR A 52 -4.87 -27.59 22.77
CA TYR A 52 -5.63 -26.34 22.80
C TYR A 52 -7.12 -26.67 22.93
N VAL A 53 -7.79 -25.98 23.84
CA VAL A 53 -9.25 -26.01 23.99
C VAL A 53 -9.78 -24.63 23.62
N GLU A 54 -10.77 -24.59 22.73
CA GLU A 54 -11.35 -23.34 22.28
C GLU A 54 -11.90 -22.52 23.45
N SER A 55 -11.55 -21.23 23.43
CA SER A 55 -12.02 -20.26 24.40
C SER A 55 -13.14 -19.43 23.77
N ASN A 56 -13.83 -18.60 24.57
CA ASN A 56 -14.79 -17.66 24.02
C ASN A 56 -14.08 -16.61 23.12
N ASP A 57 -12.78 -16.40 23.35
CA ASP A 57 -11.88 -15.65 22.50
C ASP A 57 -11.03 -16.66 21.66
N PRO A 58 -11.23 -16.72 20.33
CA PRO A 58 -10.48 -17.61 19.45
C PRO A 58 -8.97 -17.38 19.48
N ASP A 59 -8.52 -16.17 19.84
CA ASP A 59 -7.10 -15.81 19.86
C ASP A 59 -6.40 -16.23 21.15
N ILE A 60 -7.15 -16.67 22.16
CA ILE A 60 -6.64 -17.02 23.49
C ILE A 60 -7.15 -18.41 23.90
N PRO A 61 -6.75 -19.47 23.19
CA PRO A 61 -7.16 -20.82 23.55
C PRO A 61 -6.65 -21.20 24.94
N HIS A 62 -7.43 -22.01 25.67
CA HIS A 62 -6.96 -22.61 26.90
C HIS A 62 -5.94 -23.69 26.56
N ARG A 63 -4.71 -23.53 27.06
CA ARG A 63 -3.59 -24.43 26.78
C ARG A 63 -3.41 -25.42 27.90
N ILE A 64 -3.30 -26.70 27.53
CA ILE A 64 -3.06 -27.78 28.47
C ILE A 64 -1.77 -28.48 28.06
N ALA A 65 -0.75 -28.49 28.93
CA ALA A 65 0.44 -29.29 28.71
C ALA A 65 0.09 -30.78 28.88
N VAL A 66 0.21 -31.56 27.80
CA VAL A 66 -0.07 -32.99 27.82
C VAL A 66 1.24 -33.76 27.85
N VAL A 67 1.38 -34.61 28.86
CA VAL A 67 2.55 -35.46 29.07
C VAL A 67 2.15 -36.93 29.06
N SER A 68 2.81 -37.71 28.20
CA SER A 68 2.58 -39.16 28.11
C SER A 68 3.84 -40.00 27.97
N ALA A 69 3.89 -41.08 28.74
CA ALA A 69 4.90 -42.13 28.62
C ALA A 69 4.53 -43.14 27.52
N GLY A 70 5.55 -43.65 26.81
CA GLY A 70 5.41 -44.68 25.78
C GLY A 70 5.07 -46.05 26.38
N THR A 71 4.60 -46.99 25.55
CA THR A 71 4.36 -48.38 25.92
C THR A 71 5.67 -49.14 25.79
N PHE A 72 6.01 -49.91 26.82
CA PHE A 72 7.17 -50.80 26.79
C PHE A 72 6.96 -51.90 25.73
N GLN A 73 7.83 -51.96 24.72
CA GLN A 73 7.82 -52.98 23.67
C GLN A 73 9.24 -53.57 23.51
N ASP A 74 9.33 -54.86 23.17
CA ASP A 74 10.62 -55.52 22.92
C ASP A 74 11.39 -54.80 21.81
N GLY A 75 12.58 -54.28 22.15
CA GLY A 75 13.44 -53.52 21.23
C GLY A 75 13.25 -52.00 21.25
N ALA A 76 12.36 -51.48 22.10
CA ALA A 76 12.13 -50.04 22.30
C ALA A 76 12.40 -49.61 23.76
N ASP A 77 13.61 -49.89 24.25
CA ASP A 77 14.05 -49.63 25.64
C ASP A 77 14.34 -48.12 25.94
N HIS A 78 14.11 -47.25 24.95
CA HIS A 78 14.32 -45.80 25.05
C HIS A 78 13.14 -45.11 25.76
N GLY A 79 13.43 -44.22 26.71
CA GLY A 79 12.42 -43.48 27.47
C GLY A 79 11.54 -44.36 28.36
N ALA A 80 12.07 -45.48 28.85
CA ALA A 80 11.39 -46.43 29.71
C ALA A 80 10.98 -45.84 31.08
N ALA A 81 11.70 -44.81 31.54
CA ALA A 81 11.28 -43.97 32.66
C ALA A 81 11.31 -42.49 32.27
N MET A 82 10.52 -41.69 32.99
CA MET A 82 10.40 -40.25 32.76
C MET A 82 10.48 -39.52 34.10
N LEU A 83 11.37 -38.56 34.19
CA LEU A 83 11.44 -37.63 35.31
C LEU A 83 10.66 -36.36 34.95
N LEU A 84 9.61 -36.08 35.71
CA LEU A 84 8.83 -34.85 35.61
C LEU A 84 9.28 -33.90 36.70
N THR A 85 9.74 -32.72 36.32
CA THR A 85 10.10 -31.68 37.29
C THR A 85 9.18 -30.48 37.14
N LEU A 86 8.50 -30.11 38.23
CA LEU A 86 7.68 -28.90 38.30
C LEU A 86 8.46 -27.82 39.04
N LYS A 87 8.63 -26.65 38.42
CA LYS A 87 9.36 -25.50 38.98
C LYS A 87 8.57 -24.21 38.85
N GLY A 88 9.03 -23.17 39.54
CA GLY A 88 8.52 -21.80 39.40
C GLY A 88 7.12 -21.56 39.97
N LEU A 89 6.57 -22.50 40.75
CA LEU A 89 5.28 -22.32 41.40
C LEU A 89 5.34 -21.23 42.49
N PRO A 90 4.32 -20.36 42.59
CA PRO A 90 3.10 -20.30 41.76
C PRO A 90 3.21 -19.36 40.53
N TYR A 91 4.30 -18.60 40.38
CA TYR A 91 4.34 -17.43 39.50
C TYR A 91 4.75 -17.71 38.06
N THR A 92 5.70 -18.62 37.86
CA THR A 92 6.22 -19.02 36.55
C THR A 92 6.21 -20.54 36.46
N PRO A 93 5.04 -21.18 36.63
CA PRO A 93 4.96 -22.63 36.70
C PRO A 93 5.43 -23.23 35.37
N GLU A 94 6.33 -24.20 35.46
CA GLU A 94 6.92 -24.88 34.32
C GLU A 94 6.97 -26.37 34.63
N ILE A 95 6.67 -27.21 33.63
CA ILE A 95 6.89 -28.64 33.67
C ILE A 95 8.03 -29.00 32.72
N SER A 96 9.03 -29.72 33.21
CA SER A 96 10.10 -30.28 32.40
C SER A 96 10.08 -31.81 32.42
N VAL A 97 10.47 -32.39 31.30
CA VAL A 97 10.52 -33.83 31.05
C VAL A 97 11.93 -34.23 30.67
N GLU A 98 12.50 -35.13 31.46
CA GLU A 98 13.73 -35.86 31.14
C GLU A 98 13.40 -37.33 30.94
N ARG A 99 13.83 -37.90 29.83
CA ARG A 99 13.60 -39.30 29.49
C ARG A 99 14.82 -40.12 29.90
N ILE A 100 14.57 -41.22 30.59
CA ILE A 100 15.60 -42.12 31.09
C ILE A 100 15.49 -43.41 30.28
N ASP A 101 16.54 -43.72 29.55
CA ASP A 101 16.69 -45.00 28.84
C ASP A 101 17.13 -46.07 29.84
N LEU A 102 16.53 -47.26 29.76
CA LEU A 102 16.98 -48.41 30.55
C LEU A 102 17.98 -49.21 29.72
N PRO A 103 19.29 -49.14 30.02
CA PRO A 103 20.25 -49.96 29.32
C PRO A 103 20.09 -51.44 29.67
N ARG A 104 20.49 -52.32 28.74
CA ARG A 104 20.73 -53.74 29.04
C ARG A 104 21.95 -53.83 29.98
N ILE A 105 21.82 -54.68 31.01
CA ILE A 105 22.75 -54.92 32.15
C ILE A 105 24.18 -54.39 31.94
N GLY A 106 24.66 -53.56 32.86
CA GLY A 106 26.08 -53.17 32.98
C GLY A 106 26.49 -51.87 32.27
N LEU A 107 25.55 -51.08 31.74
CA LEU A 107 25.83 -49.75 31.16
C LEU A 107 25.22 -48.62 32.01
N ASP A 108 25.79 -47.42 31.89
CA ASP A 108 25.31 -46.22 32.55
C ASP A 108 23.94 -45.77 32.04
N LEU A 109 23.11 -45.24 32.95
CA LEU A 109 21.82 -44.64 32.63
C LEU A 109 22.02 -43.45 31.68
N ARG A 110 21.26 -43.42 30.58
CA ARG A 110 21.24 -42.27 29.67
C ARG A 110 19.99 -41.45 29.94
N VAL A 111 20.20 -40.15 30.20
CA VAL A 111 19.14 -39.17 30.44
C VAL A 111 19.12 -38.19 29.27
N SER A 112 17.94 -37.96 28.69
CA SER A 112 17.77 -36.95 27.64
C SER A 112 17.93 -35.54 28.21
N ALA A 113 18.28 -34.58 27.35
CA ALA A 113 18.16 -33.17 27.73
C ALA A 113 16.72 -32.85 28.16
N PRO A 114 16.52 -32.01 29.18
CA PRO A 114 15.19 -31.62 29.65
C PRO A 114 14.45 -30.84 28.56
N ALA A 115 13.25 -31.28 28.22
CA ALA A 115 12.31 -30.49 27.43
C ALA A 115 11.31 -29.85 28.39
N SER A 116 11.00 -28.56 28.22
CA SER A 116 10.10 -27.83 29.12
C SER A 116 8.92 -27.17 28.44
N LEU A 117 7.82 -27.03 29.19
CA LEU A 117 6.64 -26.25 28.81
C LEU A 117 6.23 -25.35 29.99
N THR A 118 5.89 -24.09 29.69
CA THR A 118 5.27 -23.19 30.66
C THR A 118 3.81 -23.59 30.89
N LEU A 119 3.40 -23.61 32.16
CA LEU A 119 2.02 -23.86 32.56
C LEU A 119 1.25 -22.54 32.75
N LEU A 120 1.87 -21.40 32.45
CA LEU A 120 1.21 -20.11 32.54
C LEU A 120 0.19 -19.96 31.39
N GLY A 121 -1.08 -19.82 31.77
CA GLY A 121 -2.15 -19.53 30.82
C GLY A 121 -1.92 -18.20 30.10
N LEU A 122 -2.37 -18.09 28.86
CA LEU A 122 -2.46 -16.79 28.18
C LEU A 122 -3.57 -16.00 28.88
N LYS A 123 -3.23 -14.85 29.45
CA LYS A 123 -4.22 -13.91 29.98
C LYS A 123 -4.22 -12.69 29.07
N SER A 124 -5.37 -12.37 28.48
CA SER A 124 -5.59 -11.03 27.96
C SER A 124 -5.83 -10.09 29.11
N VAL A 125 -5.23 -8.91 29.05
CA VAL A 125 -5.62 -7.78 29.88
C VAL A 125 -6.34 -6.80 28.97
N PRO A 126 -7.49 -6.22 29.38
CA PRO A 126 -8.13 -5.17 28.60
C PRO A 126 -7.15 -4.04 28.27
N GLY A 127 -7.06 -3.67 26.99
CA GLY A 127 -6.12 -2.66 26.49
C GLY A 127 -4.68 -3.16 26.29
N ALA A 128 -4.41 -4.47 26.40
CA ALA A 128 -3.13 -5.03 26.01
C ALA A 128 -2.92 -4.92 24.47
N PRO A 129 -1.67 -4.77 23.99
CA PRO A 129 -1.40 -4.73 22.57
C PRO A 129 -1.89 -5.99 21.85
N VAL A 130 -2.47 -5.80 20.66
CA VAL A 130 -2.85 -6.89 19.78
C VAL A 130 -1.61 -7.38 19.04
N LEU A 131 -1.27 -8.65 19.26
CA LEU A 131 -0.11 -9.28 18.65
C LEU A 131 -0.50 -10.03 17.38
N VAL A 132 0.18 -9.74 16.28
CA VAL A 132 0.02 -10.43 15.00
C VAL A 132 1.38 -10.99 14.59
N GLN A 133 1.45 -12.27 14.27
CA GLN A 133 2.71 -12.93 13.93
C GLN A 133 2.51 -13.82 12.72
N GLY A 134 3.49 -13.86 11.82
CA GLY A 134 3.43 -14.72 10.65
C GLY A 134 4.72 -14.72 9.86
N SER A 135 4.86 -15.75 9.01
CA SER A 135 6.02 -15.92 8.13
C SER A 135 5.67 -15.85 6.65
N ASN A 136 4.39 -16.03 6.30
CA ASN A 136 3.85 -15.75 4.98
C ASN A 136 3.29 -14.32 4.98
N LEU A 137 3.72 -13.49 4.02
CA LEU A 137 3.33 -12.09 3.97
C LEU A 137 1.85 -11.88 3.62
N ASP A 138 1.28 -12.70 2.73
CA ASP A 138 -0.13 -12.61 2.35
C ASP A 138 -1.04 -12.91 3.54
N GLU A 139 -0.78 -14.01 4.24
CA GLU A 139 -1.52 -14.38 5.46
C GLU A 139 -1.35 -13.34 6.55
N LEU A 140 -0.12 -12.84 6.74
CA LEU A 140 0.19 -11.83 7.74
C LEU A 140 -0.54 -10.51 7.45
N TYR A 141 -0.56 -10.07 6.19
CA TYR A 141 -1.28 -8.89 5.76
C TYR A 141 -2.79 -9.02 6.00
N ALA A 142 -3.40 -10.11 5.55
CA ALA A 142 -4.83 -10.36 5.75
C ALA A 142 -5.20 -10.36 7.24
N LEU A 143 -4.37 -10.99 8.07
CA LEU A 143 -4.56 -11.03 9.52
C LEU A 143 -4.38 -9.64 10.16
N ALA A 144 -3.32 -8.91 9.81
CA ALA A 144 -3.03 -7.59 10.33
C ALA A 144 -4.13 -6.58 9.96
N ALA A 145 -4.59 -6.57 8.70
CA ALA A 145 -5.68 -5.72 8.24
C ALA A 145 -7.00 -6.05 8.97
N ARG A 146 -7.32 -7.33 9.15
CA ARG A 146 -8.50 -7.77 9.91
C ARG A 146 -8.43 -7.34 11.37
N LYS A 147 -7.27 -7.49 12.02
CA LYS A 147 -7.05 -7.08 13.41
C LYS A 147 -7.13 -5.57 13.57
N ALA A 148 -6.51 -4.81 12.68
CA ALA A 148 -6.60 -3.35 12.69
C ALA A 148 -8.04 -2.86 12.52
N ARG A 149 -8.84 -3.53 11.69
CA ARG A 149 -10.29 -3.25 11.54
C ARG A 149 -11.08 -3.50 12.83
N ALA A 150 -10.75 -4.56 13.56
CA ALA A 150 -11.43 -4.91 14.82
C ALA A 150 -10.97 -4.05 16.01
N HIS A 151 -9.75 -3.51 15.95
CA HIS A 151 -9.06 -2.84 17.05
C HIS A 151 -8.56 -1.44 16.64
N VAL A 152 -9.44 -0.65 16.01
CA VAL A 152 -9.11 0.72 15.57
C VAL A 152 -8.78 1.60 16.78
N GLY A 153 -7.69 2.33 16.72
CA GLY A 153 -7.19 3.19 17.81
C GLY A 153 -6.39 2.45 18.89
N GLU A 154 -6.30 1.12 18.82
CA GLU A 154 -5.53 0.32 19.77
C GLU A 154 -4.07 0.11 19.31
N THR A 155 -3.25 -0.39 20.23
CA THR A 155 -1.86 -0.75 19.92
C THR A 155 -1.79 -2.09 19.21
N LEU A 156 -1.20 -2.11 18.01
CA LEU A 156 -0.94 -3.34 17.25
C LEU A 156 0.57 -3.56 17.13
N ILE A 157 1.01 -4.80 17.36
CA ILE A 157 2.38 -5.24 17.14
C ILE A 157 2.36 -6.35 16.10
N VAL A 158 3.01 -6.11 14.96
CA VAL A 158 3.09 -7.10 13.88
C VAL A 158 4.52 -7.59 13.73
N HIS A 159 4.72 -8.90 13.89
CA HIS A 159 6.00 -9.57 13.71
C HIS A 159 5.99 -10.41 12.43
N TYR A 160 6.89 -10.07 11.52
CA TYR A 160 7.13 -10.80 10.29
C TYR A 160 8.48 -11.51 10.33
N GLU A 161 8.44 -12.84 10.28
CA GLU A 161 9.64 -13.68 10.11
C GLU A 161 9.65 -14.28 8.71
N PRO A 162 10.34 -13.69 7.73
CA PRO A 162 10.31 -14.17 6.35
C PRO A 162 10.83 -15.61 6.24
N THR A 163 10.08 -16.49 5.58
CA THR A 163 10.56 -17.83 5.21
C THR A 163 11.57 -17.79 4.07
N ASP A 164 11.55 -16.73 3.27
CA ASP A 164 12.50 -16.45 2.20
C ASP A 164 13.58 -15.45 2.68
N ALA A 165 14.78 -15.97 2.94
CA ALA A 165 15.95 -15.16 3.31
C ALA A 165 16.52 -14.33 2.13
N GLY A 166 15.69 -13.99 1.13
CA GLY A 166 16.07 -13.22 -0.04
C GLY A 166 16.43 -11.78 0.34
N LYS A 167 17.51 -11.26 -0.26
CA LYS A 167 17.96 -9.87 -0.14
C LYS A 167 17.20 -8.92 -1.08
N GLY A 168 15.91 -9.18 -1.30
CA GLY A 168 15.10 -8.51 -2.31
C GLY A 168 14.16 -7.44 -1.75
N SER A 169 13.55 -6.69 -2.67
CA SER A 169 12.35 -5.89 -2.39
C SER A 169 11.23 -6.81 -1.89
N LEU A 170 10.44 -6.31 -0.93
CA LEU A 170 9.26 -7.01 -0.46
C LEU A 170 8.21 -6.98 -1.59
N LYS A 171 7.60 -8.12 -1.91
CA LYS A 171 6.48 -8.15 -2.85
C LYS A 171 5.23 -7.59 -2.18
N LEU A 172 4.38 -6.90 -2.94
CA LEU A 172 3.05 -6.54 -2.45
C LEU A 172 2.22 -7.81 -2.16
N PRO A 173 1.40 -7.80 -1.09
CA PRO A 173 0.43 -8.85 -0.85
C PRO A 173 -0.55 -9.00 -2.03
N SER A 174 -0.97 -10.23 -2.30
CA SER A 174 -1.87 -10.59 -3.42
C SER A 174 -3.24 -9.91 -3.30
N GLU A 175 -3.71 -9.70 -2.07
CA GLU A 175 -4.97 -9.00 -1.74
C GLU A 175 -4.78 -7.49 -1.54
N TYR A 176 -3.62 -6.93 -1.91
CA TYR A 176 -3.41 -5.49 -1.84
C TYR A 176 -4.40 -4.74 -2.75
N PRO A 177 -5.09 -3.68 -2.27
CA PRO A 177 -6.05 -2.94 -3.07
C PRO A 177 -5.42 -2.35 -4.35
N ARG A 178 -5.93 -2.76 -5.52
CA ARG A 178 -5.47 -2.28 -6.82
C ARG A 178 -6.63 -2.03 -7.78
N SER A 179 -6.44 -1.11 -8.72
CA SER A 179 -7.37 -0.93 -9.83
C SER A 179 -7.21 -2.09 -10.83
N ASN A 180 -8.32 -2.53 -11.44
CA ASN A 180 -8.33 -3.66 -12.39
C ASN A 180 -7.48 -3.43 -13.64
N SER A 181 -7.09 -2.19 -13.94
CA SER A 181 -6.30 -1.82 -15.10
C SER A 181 -4.79 -1.93 -14.91
N VAL A 182 -4.30 -2.32 -13.73
CA VAL A 182 -2.87 -2.27 -13.38
C VAL A 182 -2.31 -3.68 -13.15
N SER A 183 -1.23 -4.00 -13.86
CA SER A 183 -0.52 -5.27 -13.74
C SER A 183 0.26 -5.39 -12.42
N GLU A 184 0.63 -6.62 -12.05
CA GLU A 184 1.45 -6.88 -10.85
C GLU A 184 2.84 -6.26 -10.95
N GLU A 185 3.44 -6.30 -12.15
CA GLU A 185 4.75 -5.71 -12.41
C GLU A 185 4.72 -4.19 -12.26
N GLU A 186 3.69 -3.52 -12.79
CA GLU A 186 3.52 -2.07 -12.62
C GLU A 186 3.33 -1.69 -11.14
N MET A 187 2.57 -2.48 -10.37
CA MET A 187 2.40 -2.25 -8.93
C MET A 187 3.69 -2.47 -8.16
N GLN A 188 4.50 -3.47 -8.54
CA GLN A 188 5.79 -3.71 -7.90
C GLN A 188 6.78 -2.57 -8.21
N ASN A 189 6.85 -2.12 -9.47
CA ASN A 189 7.68 -0.97 -9.86
C ASN A 189 7.25 0.31 -9.12
N TRP A 190 5.94 0.53 -9.01
CA TRP A 190 5.38 1.64 -8.21
C TRP A 190 5.84 1.58 -6.75
N LEU A 191 5.77 0.42 -6.10
CA LEU A 191 6.20 0.24 -4.72
C LEU A 191 7.69 0.56 -4.57
N GLU A 192 8.52 0.03 -5.46
CA GLU A 192 9.97 0.26 -5.43
C GLU A 192 10.33 1.74 -5.62
N ASP A 193 9.70 2.42 -6.57
CA ASP A 193 9.92 3.84 -6.81
C ASP A 193 9.46 4.70 -5.63
N LEU A 194 8.31 4.36 -5.04
CA LEU A 194 7.78 5.03 -3.87
C LEU A 194 8.70 4.87 -2.66
N VAL A 195 9.13 3.64 -2.36
CA VAL A 195 10.02 3.35 -1.23
C VAL A 195 11.38 4.02 -1.41
N LYS A 196 11.94 4.01 -2.63
CA LYS A 196 13.19 4.75 -2.95
C LYS A 196 13.01 6.26 -2.73
N TRP A 197 11.87 6.82 -3.11
CA TRP A 197 11.57 8.24 -2.90
C TRP A 197 11.54 8.60 -1.41
N TRP A 198 10.86 7.79 -0.59
CA TRP A 198 10.82 7.98 0.87
C TRP A 198 12.22 7.93 1.52
N GLN A 199 13.16 7.24 0.89
CA GLN A 199 14.54 7.06 1.38
C GLN A 199 15.55 8.09 0.83
N LEU A 200 15.11 9.07 0.03
CA LEU A 200 15.98 10.13 -0.48
C LEU A 200 16.60 10.95 0.66
N GLU A 201 17.91 11.21 0.57
CA GLU A 201 18.63 12.06 1.55
C GLU A 201 18.15 13.51 1.55
N ARG A 202 17.66 13.99 0.39
CA ARG A 202 17.09 15.32 0.19
C ARG A 202 15.96 15.23 -0.80
N SER A 203 14.86 15.90 -0.49
CA SER A 203 13.76 16.13 -1.41
C SER A 203 13.58 17.62 -1.64
N SER A 204 13.22 18.01 -2.85
CA SER A 204 12.71 19.35 -3.16
C SER A 204 11.54 19.77 -2.27
N ARG A 205 10.86 18.80 -1.65
CA ARG A 205 9.73 19.01 -0.75
C ARG A 205 10.09 19.02 0.73
N ASP A 206 11.36 18.93 1.12
CA ASP A 206 11.75 18.86 2.54
C ASP A 206 11.18 20.03 3.39
N ASN A 207 10.92 21.20 2.79
CA ASN A 207 10.36 22.37 3.49
C ASN A 207 8.84 22.30 3.69
N ASP A 208 8.09 21.86 2.67
CA ASP A 208 6.62 21.88 2.67
C ASP A 208 6.02 20.51 3.03
N PHE A 209 6.86 19.48 3.03
CA PHE A 209 6.53 18.09 3.32
C PHE A 209 7.62 17.53 4.24
N PRO A 210 7.55 17.74 5.56
CA PRO A 210 8.62 17.36 6.50
C PRO A 210 8.73 15.85 6.73
N TYR A 211 8.13 15.02 5.87
CA TYR A 211 7.94 13.60 6.08
C TYR A 211 9.00 12.66 5.46
N PRO A 212 9.77 13.00 4.40
CA PRO A 212 10.71 12.06 3.80
C PRO A 212 11.63 11.44 4.86
N HIS A 213 11.58 10.12 4.96
CA HIS A 213 12.28 9.39 6.02
C HIS A 213 13.78 9.42 5.78
N GLY A 214 14.23 9.42 4.52
CA GLY A 214 15.64 9.45 4.15
C GLY A 214 16.39 10.67 4.67
N SER A 215 15.84 11.88 4.54
CA SER A 215 16.48 13.09 5.08
C SER A 215 16.59 13.04 6.60
N ARG A 216 15.61 12.45 7.28
CA ARG A 216 15.65 12.22 8.74
C ARG A 216 16.57 11.06 9.15
N LEU A 217 16.77 10.04 8.33
CA LEU A 217 17.65 8.90 8.64
C LEU A 217 19.12 9.16 8.30
N ARG A 218 19.38 9.85 7.18
CA ARG A 218 20.72 10.03 6.59
C ARG A 218 21.29 11.43 6.79
N LEU A 219 20.44 12.42 7.05
CA LEU A 219 20.82 13.82 7.25
C LEU A 219 20.10 14.45 8.46
N PHE A 220 20.00 13.70 9.57
CA PHE A 220 19.32 14.16 10.78
C PHE A 220 19.94 15.46 11.31
N GLY A 221 19.11 16.46 11.60
CA GLY A 221 19.56 17.80 12.00
C GLY A 221 20.53 18.47 11.02
N GLY A 222 20.53 18.05 9.74
CA GLY A 222 21.44 18.54 8.71
C GLY A 222 22.86 17.97 8.76
N LYS A 223 23.17 17.03 9.67
CA LYS A 223 24.57 16.67 9.99
C LYS A 223 24.82 15.19 10.23
N LEU A 224 23.83 14.44 10.72
CA LEU A 224 24.05 13.08 11.20
C LEU A 224 23.41 12.05 10.28
N ASN A 225 24.24 11.19 9.70
CA ASN A 225 23.78 9.94 9.09
C ASN A 225 23.63 8.87 10.18
N GLN A 226 22.38 8.59 10.55
CA GLN A 226 22.04 7.62 11.59
C GLN A 226 22.24 6.17 11.12
N ILE A 227 22.06 5.91 9.82
CA ILE A 227 22.29 4.59 9.20
C ILE A 227 23.77 4.21 9.29
N ASP A 228 24.67 5.10 8.85
CA ASP A 228 26.13 4.91 8.97
C ASP A 228 26.54 4.69 10.43
N ARG A 229 25.95 5.44 11.36
CA ARG A 229 26.18 5.28 12.79
C ARG A 229 25.77 3.88 13.27
N ILE A 230 24.60 3.38 12.86
CA ILE A 230 24.13 2.03 13.19
C ILE A 230 25.10 0.97 12.65
N VAL A 231 25.52 1.09 11.39
CA VAL A 231 26.48 0.15 10.77
C VAL A 231 27.78 0.12 11.55
N ARG A 232 28.35 1.29 11.90
CA ARG A 232 29.58 1.38 12.71
C ARG A 232 29.40 0.70 14.07
N LEU A 233 28.26 0.90 14.74
CA LEU A 233 27.96 0.26 16.03
C LEU A 233 27.89 -1.26 15.94
N LEU A 234 27.22 -1.79 14.91
CA LEU A 234 26.97 -3.24 14.77
C LEU A 234 28.09 -4.00 14.05
N SER A 235 29.06 -3.29 13.45
CA SER A 235 30.21 -3.88 12.77
C SER A 235 31.11 -4.71 13.70
N ARG A 236 31.18 -4.36 14.98
CA ARG A 236 32.04 -5.02 15.97
C ARG A 236 31.29 -6.08 16.76
N GLU A 237 30.27 -5.66 17.49
CA GLU A 237 29.51 -6.50 18.41
C GLU A 237 28.02 -6.14 18.36
N PRO A 238 27.11 -7.06 18.73
CA PRO A 238 25.72 -6.72 18.96
C PRO A 238 25.59 -5.56 19.97
N SER A 239 24.74 -4.58 19.67
CA SER A 239 24.59 -3.38 20.50
C SER A 239 23.11 -3.00 20.60
N SER A 240 22.64 -2.72 21.83
CA SER A 240 21.30 -2.20 22.08
C SER A 240 21.12 -0.74 21.63
N ARG A 241 22.22 -0.04 21.31
CA ARG A 241 22.26 1.40 20.97
C ARG A 241 22.05 1.70 19.49
N ALA A 242 21.85 0.66 18.68
CA ALA A 242 21.60 0.74 17.25
C ALA A 242 20.16 1.19 16.99
N LEU A 243 19.93 2.49 17.13
CA LEU A 243 18.64 3.15 16.92
C LEU A 243 18.80 4.38 16.01
N ALA A 244 17.74 4.72 15.30
CA ALA A 244 17.56 5.95 14.56
C ALA A 244 16.22 6.59 14.94
N VAL A 245 16.19 7.91 15.10
CA VAL A 245 14.99 8.69 15.43
C VAL A 245 14.63 9.54 14.24
N LEU A 246 13.37 9.56 13.85
CA LEU A 246 12.91 10.39 12.75
C LEU A 246 12.37 11.72 13.24
N VAL A 247 11.80 11.79 14.44
CA VAL A 247 11.27 13.04 15.04
C VAL A 247 12.40 13.95 15.52
N ASP A 248 12.35 15.22 15.13
CA ASP A 248 13.25 16.28 15.59
C ASP A 248 12.43 17.32 16.37
N PRO A 249 12.43 17.27 17.72
CA PRO A 249 11.65 18.18 18.56
C PRO A 249 11.91 19.67 18.30
N LEU A 250 13.10 20.05 17.81
CA LEU A 250 13.42 21.46 17.52
C LEU A 250 12.76 21.94 16.23
N ARG A 251 12.42 21.01 15.33
CA ARG A 251 11.79 21.27 14.04
C ARG A 251 10.29 21.01 14.08
N ASP A 252 9.88 19.94 14.75
CA ASP A 252 8.56 19.35 14.62
C ASP A 252 7.56 19.80 15.68
N PHE A 253 8.06 20.23 16.84
CA PHE A 253 7.20 20.61 17.97
C PHE A 253 7.06 22.11 18.05
N ASP A 254 5.82 22.55 18.20
CA ASP A 254 5.51 23.93 18.53
C ASP A 254 5.30 24.06 20.05
N ARG A 255 5.25 25.29 20.57
CA ARG A 255 5.16 25.51 22.03
C ARG A 255 3.81 25.11 22.63
N ASN A 256 2.76 25.07 21.83
CA ASN A 256 1.37 24.87 22.22
C ASN A 256 0.84 23.47 21.81
N GLY A 257 1.53 22.77 20.92
CA GLY A 257 1.16 21.45 20.39
C GLY A 257 -0.03 21.48 19.44
N GLU A 258 -0.26 22.59 18.72
CA GLU A 258 -1.49 22.80 17.92
C GLU A 258 -1.28 22.60 16.41
N GLU A 259 -0.06 22.79 15.90
CA GLU A 259 0.29 22.74 14.47
C GLU A 259 1.50 21.83 14.19
N GLU A 260 1.64 20.74 14.95
CA GLU A 260 2.74 19.78 14.78
C GLU A 260 2.52 18.85 13.58
N ALA A 261 3.50 18.80 12.68
CA ALA A 261 3.46 17.95 11.49
C ALA A 261 4.76 17.14 11.36
N PHE A 262 4.71 15.87 11.76
CA PHE A 262 5.87 14.97 11.72
C PHE A 262 5.50 13.52 11.34
N PRO A 263 6.47 12.72 10.86
CA PRO A 263 6.19 11.39 10.32
C PRO A 263 5.49 10.45 11.30
N SER A 264 4.62 9.62 10.73
CA SER A 264 4.04 8.50 11.46
C SER A 264 5.12 7.51 11.89
N PHE A 265 6.13 7.27 11.05
CA PHE A 265 7.32 6.49 11.40
C PHE A 265 8.25 7.35 12.26
N THR A 266 8.30 7.07 13.56
CA THR A 266 8.95 7.97 14.54
C THR A 266 10.35 7.52 14.93
N MET A 267 10.59 6.22 14.96
CA MET A 267 11.86 5.63 15.41
C MET A 267 12.04 4.25 14.81
N MET A 268 13.30 3.87 14.59
CA MET A 268 13.70 2.52 14.20
C MET A 268 14.76 1.99 15.15
N GLN A 269 14.67 0.72 15.52
CA GLN A 269 15.73 0.01 16.22
C GLN A 269 16.20 -1.20 15.40
N VAL A 270 17.51 -1.43 15.39
CA VAL A 270 18.14 -2.49 14.63
C VAL A 270 18.86 -3.42 15.58
N ARG A 271 18.65 -4.73 15.41
CA ARG A 271 19.31 -5.76 16.22
C ARG A 271 20.10 -6.70 15.32
N LYS A 272 21.40 -6.80 15.54
CA LYS A 272 22.23 -7.87 14.99
C LYS A 272 22.16 -9.08 15.93
N ARG A 273 21.68 -10.21 15.42
CA ARG A 273 21.51 -11.46 16.18
C ARG A 273 22.37 -12.55 15.57
N GLU A 274 23.09 -13.29 16.40
CA GLU A 274 23.81 -14.48 15.95
C GLU A 274 22.81 -15.64 15.86
N THR A 275 22.69 -16.24 14.68
CA THR A 275 21.76 -17.36 14.41
C THR A 275 22.46 -18.70 14.48
N SER A 276 23.70 -18.76 14.03
CA SER A 276 24.65 -19.85 14.26
C SER A 276 26.05 -19.25 14.37
N ARG A 277 27.05 -20.07 14.72
CA ARG A 277 28.42 -19.61 14.98
C ARG A 277 28.93 -18.76 13.80
N ASP A 278 29.23 -17.49 14.07
CA ASP A 278 29.71 -16.50 13.10
C ASP A 278 28.72 -16.18 11.95
N VAL A 279 27.45 -16.58 12.07
CA VAL A 279 26.36 -16.24 11.13
C VAL A 279 25.39 -15.29 11.82
N TYR A 280 25.17 -14.14 11.19
CA TYR A 280 24.36 -13.08 11.78
C TYR A 280 23.15 -12.77 10.91
N SER A 281 22.04 -12.43 11.58
CA SER A 281 20.86 -11.82 10.97
C SER A 281 20.66 -10.40 11.49
N VAL A 282 20.03 -9.55 10.69
CA VAL A 282 19.64 -8.18 11.06
C VAL A 282 18.13 -8.10 11.21
N ASP A 283 17.66 -7.93 12.44
CA ASP A 283 16.26 -7.69 12.75
C ASP A 283 16.01 -6.16 12.79
N VAL A 284 14.87 -5.70 12.30
CA VAL A 284 14.47 -4.29 12.28
C VAL A 284 13.11 -4.10 12.96
N ILE A 285 13.03 -3.13 13.87
CA ILE A 285 11.80 -2.76 14.59
C ILE A 285 11.47 -1.31 14.27
N GLY A 286 10.34 -1.06 13.62
CA GLY A 286 9.82 0.27 13.34
C GLY A 286 8.72 0.67 14.31
N PHE A 287 8.76 1.90 14.82
CA PHE A 287 7.78 2.47 15.74
C PHE A 287 6.95 3.53 15.03
N TYR A 288 5.63 3.32 15.04
CA TYR A 288 4.66 4.15 14.34
C TYR A 288 3.68 4.77 15.34
N ARG A 289 3.58 6.11 15.36
CA ARG A 289 2.59 6.80 16.20
C ARG A 289 1.15 6.54 15.73
N ALA A 290 0.99 6.30 14.43
CA ALA A 290 -0.27 5.92 13.80
C ALA A 290 0.06 5.17 12.51
N GLN A 291 -0.66 4.10 12.21
CA GLN A 291 -0.41 3.32 11.00
C GLN A 291 -1.72 2.80 10.42
N GLU A 292 -1.94 3.07 9.14
CA GLU A 292 -3.06 2.54 8.38
C GLU A 292 -2.67 1.18 7.77
N PHE A 293 -3.49 0.15 7.99
CA PHE A 293 -3.14 -1.23 7.70
C PHE A 293 -3.58 -1.77 6.34
N SER A 294 -4.57 -1.18 5.68
CA SER A 294 -5.05 -1.69 4.38
C SER A 294 -4.17 -1.27 3.21
N GLN A 295 -3.51 -0.13 3.31
CA GLN A 295 -2.85 0.53 2.21
C GLN A 295 -1.41 0.93 2.58
N TRP A 296 -1.19 1.55 3.73
CA TRP A 296 0.14 2.05 4.10
C TRP A 296 1.05 0.99 4.75
N TRP A 297 0.50 0.05 5.52
CA TRP A 297 1.32 -0.97 6.21
C TRP A 297 2.20 -1.79 5.26
N PRO A 298 1.72 -2.29 4.11
CA PRO A 298 2.59 -2.96 3.13
C PRO A 298 3.75 -2.09 2.62
N VAL A 299 3.51 -0.79 2.39
CA VAL A 299 4.56 0.16 1.98
C VAL A 299 5.59 0.37 3.11
N ASN A 300 5.11 0.54 4.34
CA ASN A 300 5.97 0.64 5.52
C ASN A 300 6.83 -0.62 5.71
N MET A 301 6.27 -1.81 5.49
CA MET A 301 7.00 -3.08 5.54
C MET A 301 8.07 -3.17 4.44
N ALA A 302 7.76 -2.72 3.23
CA ALA A 302 8.71 -2.66 2.13
C ALA A 302 9.84 -1.66 2.39
N GLU A 303 9.54 -0.52 3.01
CA GLU A 303 10.55 0.45 3.44
C GLU A 303 11.49 -0.12 4.51
N LEU A 304 10.95 -0.75 5.56
CA LEU A 304 11.78 -1.42 6.57
C LEU A 304 12.62 -2.55 5.96
N ARG A 305 12.08 -3.27 4.98
CA ARG A 305 12.83 -4.29 4.23
C ARG A 305 13.98 -3.69 3.44
N LEU A 306 13.78 -2.56 2.75
CA LEU A 306 14.86 -1.88 2.03
C LEU A 306 16.00 -1.51 2.97
N LEU A 307 15.67 -0.86 4.10
CA LEU A 307 16.64 -0.50 5.14
C LEU A 307 17.33 -1.73 5.74
N GLN A 308 16.58 -2.79 6.05
CA GLN A 308 17.11 -4.05 6.56
C GLN A 308 18.11 -4.67 5.58
N SER A 309 17.78 -4.72 4.30
CA SER A 309 18.64 -5.29 3.25
C SER A 309 19.94 -4.49 3.11
N GLU A 310 19.86 -3.15 3.09
CA GLU A 310 21.05 -2.29 3.06
C GLU A 310 21.96 -2.51 4.28
N LEU A 311 21.37 -2.56 5.48
CA LEU A 311 22.11 -2.82 6.72
C LEU A 311 22.71 -4.22 6.73
N ALA A 312 21.97 -5.23 6.29
CA ALA A 312 22.43 -6.61 6.21
C ALA A 312 23.61 -6.76 5.25
N ASP A 313 23.59 -6.06 4.11
CA ASP A 313 24.69 -6.04 3.15
C ASP A 313 25.95 -5.41 3.75
N GLN A 314 25.83 -4.24 4.37
CA GLN A 314 26.96 -3.56 5.00
C GLN A 314 27.54 -4.34 6.20
N LEU A 315 26.69 -5.07 6.93
CA LEU A 315 27.08 -5.86 8.10
C LEU A 315 27.48 -7.30 7.78
N LYS A 316 27.46 -7.70 6.49
CA LYS A 316 27.71 -9.08 6.02
C LYS A 316 26.82 -10.11 6.75
N ALA A 317 25.55 -9.76 6.91
CA ALA A 317 24.53 -10.54 7.59
C ALA A 317 23.37 -10.89 6.62
N SER A 318 22.47 -11.76 7.06
CA SER A 318 21.20 -12.00 6.37
C SER A 318 20.09 -11.08 6.90
N PRO A 319 19.08 -10.75 6.08
CA PRO A 319 17.84 -10.16 6.59
C PRO A 319 17.20 -11.10 7.63
N GLY A 320 16.79 -10.55 8.77
CA GLY A 320 16.10 -11.25 9.85
C GLY A 320 14.63 -10.83 9.96
N MET A 321 14.15 -10.70 11.19
CA MET A 321 12.76 -10.33 11.48
C MET A 321 12.48 -8.85 11.22
N ILE A 322 11.28 -8.54 10.75
CA ILE A 322 10.74 -7.17 10.71
C ILE A 322 9.60 -7.08 11.71
N THR A 323 9.60 -6.04 12.55
CA THR A 323 8.52 -5.78 13.51
C THR A 323 8.00 -4.36 13.34
N THR A 324 6.69 -4.18 13.29
CA THR A 324 6.05 -2.86 13.41
C THR A 324 5.33 -2.75 14.74
N VAL A 325 5.62 -1.69 15.50
CA VAL A 325 4.91 -1.34 16.74
C VAL A 325 4.10 -0.08 16.45
N THR A 326 2.78 -0.21 16.52
CA THR A 326 1.85 0.86 16.16
C THR A 326 1.01 1.24 17.36
N THR A 327 1.03 2.50 17.77
CA THR A 327 0.25 2.97 18.93
C THR A 327 -1.21 3.29 18.60
N ASP A 328 -1.49 3.79 17.39
CA ASP A 328 -2.83 4.08 16.87
C ASP A 328 -3.04 3.31 15.55
N ALA A 329 -3.62 2.12 15.65
CA ALA A 329 -3.94 1.31 14.48
C ALA A 329 -5.16 1.88 13.74
N ARG A 330 -5.00 2.11 12.43
CA ARG A 330 -6.06 2.65 11.58
C ARG A 330 -6.42 1.65 10.49
N PHE A 331 -7.69 1.65 10.12
CA PHE A 331 -8.19 0.87 9.01
C PHE A 331 -9.13 1.74 8.17
N LYS A 332 -8.70 2.06 6.95
CA LYS A 332 -9.50 2.87 6.01
C LYS A 332 -9.79 2.06 4.74
N PRO A 333 -10.98 1.45 4.62
CA PRO A 333 -11.36 0.72 3.41
C PRO A 333 -11.73 1.72 2.31
N GLN A 334 -10.74 2.31 1.66
CA GLN A 334 -10.95 3.27 0.58
C GLN A 334 -10.11 2.91 -0.66
N GLY A 335 -10.48 3.50 -1.80
CA GLY A 335 -10.15 3.01 -3.14
C GLY A 335 -8.65 3.05 -3.53
N PRO A 336 -8.30 2.43 -4.67
CA PRO A 336 -6.94 2.40 -5.19
C PRO A 336 -6.35 3.82 -5.31
N GLY A 337 -5.05 3.99 -5.03
CA GLY A 337 -4.35 5.26 -5.28
C GLY A 337 -4.24 6.23 -4.09
N GLN A 338 -4.79 5.91 -2.91
CA GLN A 338 -4.69 6.79 -1.72
C GLN A 338 -3.37 6.68 -0.93
N VAL A 339 -2.46 5.79 -1.36
CA VAL A 339 -1.05 5.77 -0.91
C VAL A 339 -0.15 6.68 -1.78
N SER A 340 -0.75 7.41 -2.72
CA SER A 340 -0.01 8.15 -3.71
C SER A 340 0.52 9.46 -3.15
N VAL A 341 1.85 9.55 -2.94
CA VAL A 341 2.56 10.78 -3.31
C VAL A 341 2.29 10.95 -4.80
N PRO A 342 1.73 12.05 -5.29
CA PRO A 342 1.49 12.22 -6.72
C PRO A 342 2.76 11.96 -7.52
N VAL A 343 2.66 11.15 -8.59
CA VAL A 343 3.84 10.72 -9.37
C VAL A 343 4.71 11.90 -9.81
N PHE A 344 4.05 13.02 -10.14
CA PHE A 344 4.72 14.24 -10.58
C PHE A 344 5.59 14.87 -9.52
N ASP A 345 5.15 14.83 -8.26
CA ASP A 345 5.92 15.36 -7.15
C ASP A 345 7.16 14.49 -6.90
N ARG A 346 7.05 13.17 -7.12
CA ARG A 346 8.22 12.27 -7.10
C ARG A 346 9.17 12.54 -8.26
N TRP A 347 8.65 12.81 -9.47
CA TRP A 347 9.47 13.09 -10.64
C TRP A 347 10.31 14.36 -10.49
N VAL A 348 9.89 15.35 -9.71
CA VAL A 348 10.75 16.52 -9.41
C VAL A 348 12.10 16.07 -8.84
N ASP A 349 12.09 15.07 -7.97
CA ASP A 349 13.30 14.55 -7.32
C ASP A 349 13.97 13.44 -8.12
N GLN A 350 13.19 12.48 -8.64
CA GLN A 350 13.72 11.22 -9.20
C GLN A 350 13.94 11.26 -10.71
N SER A 351 13.17 12.06 -11.46
CA SER A 351 13.17 12.04 -12.93
C SER A 351 12.68 13.38 -13.52
N PRO A 352 13.36 14.50 -13.26
CA PRO A 352 12.91 15.82 -13.71
C PRO A 352 12.80 15.92 -15.24
N GLU A 353 13.54 15.09 -15.98
CA GLU A 353 13.44 14.92 -17.42
C GLU A 353 12.07 14.42 -17.87
N LYS A 354 11.37 13.59 -17.08
CA LYS A 354 9.99 13.15 -17.40
C LYS A 354 9.02 14.32 -17.42
N LEU A 355 9.17 15.27 -16.47
CA LEU A 355 8.34 16.48 -16.43
C LEU A 355 8.61 17.40 -17.62
N PHE A 356 9.88 17.53 -18.03
CA PHE A 356 10.24 18.30 -19.22
C PHE A 356 9.71 17.67 -20.50
N MET A 357 9.86 16.35 -20.64
CA MET A 357 9.32 15.61 -21.79
C MET A 357 7.80 15.67 -21.84
N LEU A 358 7.11 15.54 -20.70
CA LEU A 358 5.67 15.74 -20.62
C LEU A 358 5.28 17.15 -21.06
N ALA A 359 6.03 18.18 -20.66
CA ALA A 359 5.77 19.55 -21.10
C ALA A 359 5.92 19.71 -22.63
N LEU A 360 6.94 19.10 -23.24
CA LEU A 360 7.11 19.08 -24.70
C LEU A 360 5.93 18.38 -25.39
N THR A 361 5.56 17.19 -24.92
CA THR A 361 4.43 16.43 -25.47
C THR A 361 3.12 17.21 -25.36
N LEU A 362 2.83 17.82 -24.21
CA LEU A 362 1.63 18.65 -23.99
C LEU A 362 1.65 19.96 -24.80
N SER A 363 2.82 20.45 -25.21
CA SER A 363 2.96 21.63 -26.06
C SER A 363 2.76 21.35 -27.56
N GLY A 364 2.60 20.08 -27.95
CA GLY A 364 2.40 19.66 -29.34
C GLY A 364 3.68 19.26 -30.08
N ASP A 365 4.83 19.15 -29.41
CA ASP A 365 6.04 18.53 -29.98
C ASP A 365 5.90 16.99 -29.91
N THR A 366 5.13 16.45 -30.85
CA THR A 366 4.83 15.03 -30.95
C THR A 366 5.78 14.36 -31.93
N ARG A 367 6.93 13.91 -31.44
CA ARG A 367 7.64 12.79 -32.08
C ARG A 367 6.95 11.55 -31.54
N ASP A 368 6.14 10.86 -32.34
CA ASP A 368 5.35 9.68 -31.91
C ASP A 368 6.25 8.52 -31.44
N GLU A 369 6.84 8.71 -30.26
CA GLU A 369 7.79 7.83 -29.62
C GLU A 369 7.04 7.02 -28.55
N PRO A 370 7.30 5.71 -28.42
CA PRO A 370 6.67 4.85 -27.42
C PRO A 370 6.73 5.43 -25.98
N PHE A 371 7.81 6.14 -25.64
CA PHE A 371 7.99 6.77 -24.34
C PHE A 371 7.00 7.93 -24.07
N GLN A 372 6.68 8.76 -25.07
CA GLN A 372 5.72 9.86 -24.91
C GLN A 372 4.31 9.33 -24.65
N ARG A 373 3.92 8.22 -25.30
CA ARG A 373 2.63 7.56 -25.06
C ARG A 373 2.51 7.04 -23.63
N LEU A 374 3.57 6.44 -23.10
CA LEU A 374 3.61 5.99 -21.71
C LEU A 374 3.48 7.16 -20.73
N LEU A 375 4.20 8.27 -20.97
CA LEU A 375 4.09 9.48 -20.15
C LEU A 375 2.68 10.07 -20.11
N LEU A 376 1.97 10.09 -21.25
CA LEU A 376 0.59 10.56 -21.29
C LEU A 376 -0.38 9.62 -20.54
N GLN A 377 -0.16 8.31 -20.61
CA GLN A 377 -0.94 7.35 -19.83
C GLN A 377 -0.72 7.55 -18.33
N GLU A 378 0.52 7.71 -17.89
CA GLU A 378 0.86 8.02 -16.48
C GLU A 378 0.26 9.37 -16.05
N TRP A 379 0.25 10.36 -16.95
CA TRP A 379 -0.35 11.68 -16.73
C TRP A 379 -1.87 11.58 -16.48
N VAL A 380 -2.61 10.97 -17.39
CA VAL A 380 -4.07 10.79 -17.27
C VAL A 380 -4.42 9.95 -16.05
N ARG A 381 -3.66 8.88 -15.79
CA ARG A 381 -3.86 8.05 -14.59
C ARG A 381 -3.72 8.86 -13.31
N SER A 382 -2.66 9.65 -13.19
CA SER A 382 -2.44 10.46 -12.00
C SER A 382 -3.50 11.55 -11.80
N LEU A 383 -4.05 12.11 -12.88
CA LEU A 383 -5.20 13.01 -12.80
C LEU A 383 -6.46 12.29 -12.29
N ASN A 384 -6.72 11.07 -12.77
CA ASN A 384 -7.82 10.27 -12.26
C ASN A 384 -7.62 9.90 -10.78
N ASP A 385 -6.40 9.57 -10.35
CA ASP A 385 -6.10 9.31 -8.93
C ASP A 385 -6.42 10.52 -8.04
N ILE A 386 -6.11 11.75 -8.49
CA ILE A 386 -6.47 12.99 -7.77
C ILE A 386 -8.00 13.15 -7.69
N LYS A 387 -8.69 12.87 -8.80
CA LYS A 387 -10.15 12.94 -8.86
C LYS A 387 -10.79 11.95 -7.90
N GLU A 388 -10.35 10.70 -7.91
CA GLU A 388 -10.83 9.66 -6.99
C GLU A 388 -10.54 10.03 -5.53
N ALA A 389 -9.34 10.54 -5.24
CA ALA A 389 -8.98 11.02 -3.90
C ALA A 389 -9.84 12.21 -3.46
N SER A 390 -10.30 13.06 -4.39
CA SER A 390 -11.17 14.19 -4.09
C SER A 390 -12.61 13.80 -3.74
N SER A 391 -13.06 12.63 -4.20
CA SER A 391 -14.38 12.07 -3.87
C SER A 391 -14.35 11.20 -2.61
N ALA A 392 -13.17 11.04 -1.99
CA ALA A 392 -12.98 10.20 -0.82
C ALA A 392 -13.66 10.78 0.43
N PRO A 393 -14.32 9.95 1.26
CA PRO A 393 -14.98 10.40 2.48
C PRO A 393 -14.02 10.82 3.59
N ASP A 394 -12.71 10.62 3.41
CA ASP A 394 -11.65 11.15 4.29
C ASP A 394 -10.45 11.58 3.44
N THR A 395 -9.84 12.72 3.78
CA THR A 395 -8.64 13.26 3.11
C THR A 395 -7.39 13.20 3.99
N ASP A 396 -7.52 12.70 5.22
CA ASP A 396 -6.39 12.50 6.13
C ASP A 396 -5.40 11.48 5.55
N GLY A 397 -4.19 11.96 5.25
CA GLY A 397 -3.13 11.21 4.58
C GLY A 397 -3.08 11.37 3.06
N VAL A 398 -4.06 12.03 2.43
CA VAL A 398 -4.04 12.28 0.98
C VAL A 398 -2.99 13.34 0.65
N LEU A 399 -2.03 12.97 -0.19
CA LEU A 399 -1.00 13.88 -0.68
C LEU A 399 -1.50 14.56 -1.95
N ILE A 400 -1.66 15.87 -1.86
CA ILE A 400 -2.18 16.70 -2.95
C ILE A 400 -0.99 17.15 -3.83
N PRO A 401 -1.05 17.03 -5.16
CA PRO A 401 0.06 17.44 -6.02
C PRO A 401 0.25 18.94 -6.02
N ALA A 402 1.49 19.39 -5.90
CA ALA A 402 1.80 20.82 -5.93
C ALA A 402 3.09 21.11 -6.69
N GLU A 403 4.22 20.53 -6.28
CA GLU A 403 5.52 20.94 -6.80
C GLU A 403 5.80 20.40 -8.22
N GLY A 404 5.36 19.18 -8.52
CA GLY A 404 5.41 18.63 -9.87
C GLY A 404 4.53 19.42 -10.84
N LEU A 405 3.33 19.82 -10.41
CA LEU A 405 2.43 20.68 -11.21
C LEU A 405 3.04 22.07 -11.43
N ARG A 406 3.64 22.66 -10.38
CA ARG A 406 4.34 23.95 -10.49
C ARG A 406 5.48 23.88 -11.51
N THR A 407 6.28 22.82 -11.43
CA THR A 407 7.40 22.59 -12.35
C THR A 407 6.90 22.39 -13.78
N LEU A 408 5.85 21.61 -13.98
CA LEU A 408 5.23 21.40 -15.29
C LEU A 408 4.69 22.70 -15.89
N VAL A 409 3.96 23.50 -15.11
CA VAL A 409 3.45 24.82 -15.54
C VAL A 409 4.61 25.74 -15.94
N LYS A 410 5.71 25.72 -15.19
CA LYS A 410 6.92 26.51 -15.49
C LYS A 410 7.52 26.09 -16.83
N TYR A 411 7.71 24.78 -17.07
CA TYR A 411 8.23 24.29 -18.36
C TYR A 411 7.30 24.64 -19.52
N LEU A 412 5.99 24.42 -19.38
CA LEU A 412 5.02 24.80 -20.40
C LEU A 412 5.04 26.29 -20.72
N SER A 413 5.18 27.13 -19.70
CA SER A 413 5.26 28.60 -19.87
C SER A 413 6.55 29.03 -20.59
N MET A 414 7.63 28.27 -20.47
CA MET A 414 8.90 28.52 -21.18
C MET A 414 8.85 28.05 -22.64
N ILE A 415 8.09 26.99 -22.93
CA ILE A 415 7.97 26.39 -24.27
C ILE A 415 6.89 27.11 -25.09
N ALA A 416 5.84 27.61 -24.45
CA ALA A 416 4.74 28.31 -25.12
C ALA A 416 5.22 29.58 -25.83
N ARG A 417 4.87 29.73 -27.12
CA ARG A 417 5.18 30.93 -27.92
C ARG A 417 4.30 32.11 -27.46
N GLU A 418 4.83 33.33 -27.52
CA GLU A 418 4.06 34.55 -27.20
C GLU A 418 2.75 34.60 -27.99
N GLY A 419 1.63 34.73 -27.27
CA GLY A 419 0.27 34.70 -27.84
C GLY A 419 -0.48 33.38 -27.66
N ASP A 420 0.21 32.30 -27.27
CA ASP A 420 -0.37 30.97 -27.05
C ASP A 420 -0.49 30.62 -25.55
N ARG A 421 -1.27 31.42 -24.81
CA ARG A 421 -1.75 30.98 -23.49
C ARG A 421 -2.79 29.89 -23.72
N SER A 422 -2.32 28.68 -24.01
CA SER A 422 -3.17 27.51 -24.26
C SER A 422 -4.12 27.31 -23.08
N GLY A 423 -5.38 26.97 -23.35
CA GLY A 423 -6.37 26.74 -22.29
C GLY A 423 -5.91 25.71 -21.26
N LEU A 424 -5.05 24.78 -21.68
CA LEU A 424 -4.41 23.78 -20.82
C LEU A 424 -3.55 24.40 -19.73
N VAL A 425 -2.65 25.35 -20.06
CA VAL A 425 -1.80 26.01 -19.05
C VAL A 425 -2.64 26.73 -18.01
N GLN A 426 -3.73 27.38 -18.43
CA GLN A 426 -4.65 28.04 -17.50
C GLN A 426 -5.34 27.05 -16.56
N GLN A 427 -5.78 25.89 -17.07
CA GLN A 427 -6.39 24.87 -16.21
C GLN A 427 -5.39 24.24 -15.25
N LEU A 428 -4.14 24.01 -15.68
CA LEU A 428 -3.06 23.55 -14.81
C LEU A 428 -2.73 24.56 -13.70
N GLN A 429 -2.72 25.86 -14.01
CA GLN A 429 -2.57 26.92 -13.01
C GLN A 429 -3.74 26.94 -12.01
N ASN A 430 -4.97 26.77 -12.50
CA ASN A 430 -6.15 26.68 -11.64
C ASN A 430 -6.05 25.46 -10.70
N LEU A 431 -5.65 24.30 -11.23
CA LEU A 431 -5.43 23.08 -10.45
C LEU A 431 -4.38 23.32 -9.35
N LEU A 432 -3.23 23.88 -9.71
CA LEU A 432 -2.16 24.21 -8.77
C LEU A 432 -2.63 25.13 -7.65
N MET A 433 -3.37 26.18 -8.00
CA MET A 433 -3.90 27.14 -7.04
C MET A 433 -4.87 26.49 -6.04
N VAL A 434 -5.81 25.68 -6.54
CA VAL A 434 -6.80 24.99 -5.69
C VAL A 434 -6.12 23.97 -4.77
N ASN A 435 -5.13 23.25 -5.29
CA ASN A 435 -4.34 22.30 -4.50
C ASN A 435 -3.54 22.99 -3.38
N GLN A 436 -2.87 24.10 -3.67
CA GLN A 436 -2.13 24.88 -2.67
C GLN A 436 -3.05 25.45 -1.60
N HIS A 437 -4.21 25.99 -2.00
CA HIS A 437 -5.19 26.51 -1.06
C HIS A 437 -5.67 25.44 -0.09
N PHE A 438 -6.01 24.25 -0.60
CA PHE A 438 -6.43 23.14 0.25
C PHE A 438 -5.30 22.62 1.15
N GLN A 439 -4.06 22.55 0.66
CA GLN A 439 -2.89 22.16 1.47
C GLN A 439 -2.63 23.09 2.66
N LEU A 440 -2.78 24.40 2.45
CA LEU A 440 -2.57 25.43 3.48
C LEU A 440 -3.78 25.61 4.40
N SER A 441 -4.93 25.04 4.04
CA SER A 441 -6.13 25.08 4.87
C SER A 441 -6.00 24.16 6.09
N ARG A 442 -6.96 24.27 7.01
CA ARG A 442 -7.10 23.31 8.12
C ARG A 442 -7.64 21.94 7.67
N LYS A 443 -7.91 21.78 6.37
CA LYS A 443 -8.46 20.58 5.74
C LYS A 443 -9.75 20.12 6.40
N LEU A 444 -10.57 21.09 6.81
CA LEU A 444 -11.89 20.80 7.38
C LEU A 444 -12.86 20.42 6.28
N GLU A 445 -14.01 19.88 6.68
CA GLU A 445 -15.07 19.45 5.75
C GLU A 445 -15.46 20.52 4.71
N PRO A 446 -15.59 21.82 5.04
CA PRO A 446 -15.88 22.86 4.04
C PRO A 446 -14.73 23.07 3.04
N ASP A 447 -13.49 23.06 3.51
CA ASP A 447 -12.30 23.21 2.64
C ASP A 447 -12.23 22.05 1.65
N ARG A 448 -12.52 20.83 2.14
CA ARG A 448 -12.59 19.62 1.33
C ARG A 448 -13.67 19.73 0.27
N GLN A 449 -14.89 20.13 0.62
CA GLN A 449 -15.99 20.25 -0.34
C GLN A 449 -15.66 21.25 -1.45
N ALA A 450 -15.10 22.41 -1.09
CA ALA A 450 -14.67 23.42 -2.06
C ALA A 450 -13.57 22.88 -3.00
N TRP A 451 -12.58 22.17 -2.45
CA TRP A 451 -11.53 21.53 -3.22
C TRP A 451 -12.09 20.46 -4.16
N SER A 452 -12.92 19.54 -3.65
CA SER A 452 -13.53 18.44 -4.40
C SER A 452 -14.35 18.94 -5.60
N LEU A 453 -15.24 19.92 -5.39
CA LEU A 453 -16.03 20.53 -6.46
C LEU A 453 -15.17 21.17 -7.57
N ALA A 454 -14.04 21.77 -7.19
CA ALA A 454 -13.12 22.33 -8.16
C ALA A 454 -12.36 21.25 -8.94
N ILE A 455 -11.93 20.18 -8.27
CA ILE A 455 -11.26 19.03 -8.89
C ILE A 455 -12.18 18.34 -9.91
N GLU A 456 -13.45 18.10 -9.55
CA GLU A 456 -14.45 17.49 -10.44
C GLU A 456 -14.64 18.25 -11.75
N ARG A 457 -14.43 19.57 -11.74
CA ARG A 457 -14.52 20.42 -12.93
C ARG A 457 -13.20 20.53 -13.70
N ILE A 458 -12.09 20.75 -12.99
CA ILE A 458 -10.80 21.10 -13.61
C ILE A 458 -10.17 19.89 -14.29
N ILE A 459 -10.21 18.71 -13.65
CA ILE A 459 -9.53 17.52 -14.17
C ILE A 459 -10.10 17.05 -15.51
N PRO A 460 -11.44 16.89 -15.69
CA PRO A 460 -11.99 16.55 -16.99
C PRO A 460 -11.63 17.55 -18.08
N ALA A 461 -11.64 18.85 -17.78
CA ALA A 461 -11.26 19.89 -18.74
C ALA A 461 -9.80 19.77 -19.19
N ILE A 462 -8.88 19.41 -18.29
CA ILE A 462 -7.47 19.16 -18.62
C ILE A 462 -7.34 17.96 -19.57
N ILE A 463 -8.00 16.84 -19.25
CA ILE A 463 -7.97 15.61 -20.05
C ILE A 463 -8.57 15.85 -21.46
N GLU A 464 -9.69 16.56 -21.54
CA GLU A 464 -10.33 16.91 -22.82
C GLU A 464 -9.45 17.83 -23.69
N LEU A 465 -8.82 18.85 -23.08
CA LEU A 465 -7.93 19.77 -23.79
C LEU A 465 -6.67 19.08 -24.33
N GLU A 466 -6.13 18.11 -23.58
CA GLU A 466 -5.03 17.26 -24.02
C GLU A 466 -5.45 16.38 -25.21
N GLU A 467 -6.59 15.68 -25.11
CA GLU A 467 -7.12 14.85 -26.19
C GLU A 467 -7.36 15.67 -27.46
N ALA A 468 -7.92 16.86 -27.33
CA ALA A 468 -8.10 17.78 -28.43
C ALA A 468 -6.75 18.20 -29.05
N ALA A 469 -5.78 18.62 -28.22
CA ALA A 469 -4.45 19.03 -28.70
C ALA A 469 -3.74 17.91 -29.47
N ARG A 470 -3.79 16.68 -28.99
CA ARG A 470 -3.22 15.51 -29.66
C ARG A 470 -3.90 15.21 -31.00
N ARG A 471 -5.24 15.24 -31.05
CA ARG A 471 -6.00 15.03 -32.30
C ARG A 471 -5.70 16.10 -33.36
N TYR A 472 -5.45 17.34 -32.94
CA TYR A 472 -5.09 18.43 -33.86
C TYR A 472 -3.62 18.41 -34.29
N ALA A 473 -2.72 17.82 -33.51
CA ALA A 473 -1.28 17.77 -33.80
C ALA A 473 -0.85 16.51 -34.58
N ALA A 474 -1.66 15.45 -34.61
CA ALA A 474 -1.39 14.26 -35.40
C ALA A 474 -1.39 14.57 -36.92
N ASP A 475 -0.42 14.04 -37.68
CA ASP A 475 -0.36 14.14 -39.15
C ASP A 475 -0.65 12.77 -39.80
N PRO A 476 -1.63 12.65 -40.72
CA PRO A 476 -2.62 13.68 -41.04
C PRO A 476 -3.59 13.88 -39.88
N ALA A 477 -4.03 15.13 -39.68
CA ALA A 477 -5.04 15.45 -38.68
C ALA A 477 -6.30 14.62 -38.97
N THR A 478 -6.51 13.55 -38.21
CA THR A 478 -7.53 12.53 -38.49
C THR A 478 -8.95 13.10 -38.45
N GLY A 479 -9.16 14.19 -37.71
CA GLY A 479 -10.43 14.93 -37.72
C GLY A 479 -10.77 15.61 -39.05
N CYS A 480 -9.78 15.85 -39.93
CA CYS A 480 -10.01 16.41 -41.27
C CYS A 480 -10.23 15.33 -42.33
N LEU A 481 -9.59 14.16 -42.18
CA LEU A 481 -9.63 13.07 -43.17
C LEU A 481 -11.02 12.44 -43.31
N VAL A 482 -11.77 12.32 -42.20
CA VAL A 482 -13.13 11.74 -42.21
C VAL A 482 -14.10 12.68 -42.95
N VAL A 483 -14.08 13.98 -42.63
CA VAL A 483 -14.95 14.98 -43.30
C VAL A 483 -14.58 15.12 -44.78
N GLU A 484 -13.29 15.07 -45.12
CA GLU A 484 -12.81 15.12 -46.51
C GLU A 484 -13.12 13.83 -47.29
N GLY A 485 -12.93 12.68 -46.65
CA GLY A 485 -13.19 11.37 -47.22
C GLY A 485 -14.64 11.19 -47.65
N THR A 486 -15.61 11.87 -47.00
CA THR A 486 -17.02 11.88 -47.44
C THR A 486 -17.22 12.40 -48.87
N ARG A 487 -16.23 13.12 -49.43
CA ARG A 487 -16.22 13.63 -50.81
C ARG A 487 -15.21 12.93 -51.72
N SER A 488 -14.63 11.81 -51.30
CA SER A 488 -13.67 11.06 -52.11
C SER A 488 -14.30 10.59 -53.42
N ASN A 489 -13.49 10.60 -54.49
CA ASN A 489 -13.83 10.01 -55.78
C ASN A 489 -13.73 8.48 -55.77
N ASP A 490 -13.05 7.92 -54.77
CA ASP A 490 -13.02 6.49 -54.48
C ASP A 490 -14.27 6.11 -53.65
N PRO A 491 -15.17 5.26 -54.19
CA PRO A 491 -16.37 4.83 -53.49
C PRO A 491 -16.11 4.11 -52.16
N GLU A 492 -15.02 3.33 -52.04
CA GLU A 492 -14.71 2.58 -50.81
C GLU A 492 -14.25 3.53 -49.71
N ALA A 493 -13.31 4.42 -50.03
CA ALA A 493 -12.84 5.45 -49.11
C ALA A 493 -13.98 6.39 -48.69
N ARG A 494 -14.87 6.74 -49.62
CA ARG A 494 -16.04 7.57 -49.33
C ARG A 494 -17.03 6.90 -48.38
N ASN A 495 -17.32 5.62 -48.60
CA ASN A 495 -18.25 4.88 -47.75
C ASN A 495 -17.67 4.67 -46.33
N ALA A 496 -16.37 4.38 -46.22
CA ALA A 496 -15.70 4.26 -44.92
C ALA A 496 -15.70 5.58 -44.14
N ALA A 497 -15.41 6.69 -44.83
CA ALA A 497 -15.44 8.03 -44.23
C ALA A 497 -16.86 8.46 -43.84
N LEU A 498 -17.88 8.17 -44.66
CA LEU A 498 -19.29 8.41 -44.32
C LEU A 498 -19.71 7.63 -43.08
N ALA A 499 -19.33 6.35 -42.97
CA ALA A 499 -19.64 5.53 -41.81
C ALA A 499 -19.01 6.11 -40.52
N CYS A 500 -17.76 6.56 -40.59
CA CYS A 500 -17.09 7.21 -39.46
C CYS A 500 -17.74 8.56 -39.10
N ASN A 501 -18.13 9.37 -40.09
CA ASN A 501 -18.79 10.65 -39.86
C ASN A 501 -20.16 10.47 -39.20
N ILE A 502 -20.96 9.51 -39.68
CA ILE A 502 -22.27 9.15 -39.10
C ILE A 502 -22.11 8.64 -37.67
N ALA A 503 -21.08 7.82 -37.39
CA ALA A 503 -20.82 7.33 -36.05
C ALA A 503 -20.48 8.48 -35.08
N ALA A 504 -19.63 9.42 -35.50
CA ALA A 504 -19.26 10.59 -34.70
C ALA A 504 -20.46 11.53 -34.44
N GLU A 505 -21.31 11.77 -35.45
CA GLU A 505 -22.55 12.55 -35.29
C GLU A 505 -23.52 11.87 -34.33
N ASN A 506 -23.62 10.53 -34.37
CA ASN A 506 -24.44 9.78 -33.43
C ASN A 506 -23.94 9.88 -31.99
N GLU A 507 -22.63 9.83 -31.74
CA GLU A 507 -22.07 10.02 -30.40
C GLU A 507 -22.38 11.42 -29.84
N ILE A 508 -22.24 12.46 -30.68
CA ILE A 508 -22.60 13.84 -30.29
C ILE A 508 -24.10 13.93 -29.97
N ARG A 509 -24.95 13.34 -30.80
CA ARG A 509 -26.40 13.29 -30.58
C ARG A 509 -26.76 12.59 -29.29
N ASP A 510 -26.16 11.43 -29.03
CA ASP A 510 -26.44 10.66 -27.81
C ASP A 510 -25.97 11.42 -26.56
N TYR A 511 -24.78 12.06 -26.61
CA TYR A 511 -24.30 12.91 -25.54
C TYR A 511 -25.28 14.06 -25.23
N ILE A 512 -25.74 14.79 -26.25
CA ILE A 512 -26.69 15.90 -26.06
C ILE A 512 -28.04 15.37 -25.56
N ALA A 513 -28.50 14.23 -26.09
CA ALA A 513 -29.78 13.62 -25.73
C ALA A 513 -29.88 13.24 -24.25
N THR A 514 -28.75 12.97 -23.56
CA THR A 514 -28.74 12.70 -22.11
C THR A 514 -29.31 13.85 -21.27
N ARG A 515 -29.18 15.09 -21.74
CA ARG A 515 -29.59 16.30 -21.00
C ARG A 515 -30.70 17.08 -21.71
N HIS A 516 -30.70 17.07 -23.04
CA HIS A 516 -31.61 17.85 -23.87
C HIS A 516 -32.16 17.01 -25.03
N PRO A 517 -32.99 15.97 -24.76
CA PRO A 517 -33.43 15.00 -25.77
C PRO A 517 -34.20 15.63 -26.92
N LYS A 518 -34.99 16.68 -26.66
CA LYS A 518 -35.77 17.40 -27.68
C LYS A 518 -34.92 18.27 -28.60
N ALA A 519 -33.69 18.57 -28.20
CA ALA A 519 -32.77 19.45 -28.93
C ALA A 519 -31.60 18.72 -29.57
N ALA A 520 -31.44 17.42 -29.26
CA ALA A 520 -30.29 16.64 -29.60
C ALA A 520 -30.00 16.64 -31.11
N GLU A 521 -31.02 16.45 -31.94
CA GLU A 521 -30.89 16.45 -33.40
C GLU A 521 -30.43 17.82 -33.92
N LEU A 522 -31.18 18.88 -33.60
CA LEU A 522 -30.89 20.25 -34.02
C LEU A 522 -29.49 20.72 -33.60
N LEU A 523 -29.10 20.45 -32.35
CA LEU A 523 -27.80 20.87 -31.83
C LEU A 523 -26.65 20.04 -32.41
N THR A 524 -26.88 18.75 -32.69
CA THR A 524 -25.89 17.91 -33.38
C THR A 524 -25.64 18.42 -34.79
N ASP A 525 -26.69 18.72 -35.56
CA ASP A 525 -26.57 19.28 -36.91
C ASP A 525 -25.79 20.59 -36.90
N TYR A 526 -26.07 21.45 -35.91
CA TYR A 526 -25.38 22.73 -35.76
C TYR A 526 -23.90 22.55 -35.40
N VAL A 527 -23.59 21.65 -34.46
CA VAL A 527 -22.21 21.33 -34.06
C VAL A 527 -21.43 20.72 -35.21
N SER A 528 -21.99 19.72 -35.91
CA SER A 528 -21.37 19.07 -37.08
C SER A 528 -21.11 20.08 -38.21
N THR A 529 -22.09 20.93 -38.52
CA THR A 529 -21.95 22.00 -39.52
C THR A 529 -20.85 23.00 -39.13
N THR A 530 -20.80 23.39 -37.86
CA THR A 530 -19.81 24.33 -37.34
C THR A 530 -18.40 23.73 -37.39
N MET A 531 -18.22 22.48 -36.97
CA MET A 531 -16.94 21.77 -37.02
C MET A 531 -16.44 21.62 -38.46
N SER A 532 -17.33 21.28 -39.39
CA SER A 532 -17.02 21.22 -40.83
C SER A 532 -16.60 22.57 -41.39
N GLY A 533 -17.30 23.65 -41.01
CA GLY A 533 -16.97 25.02 -41.42
C GLY A 533 -15.63 25.50 -40.85
N LEU A 534 -15.34 25.21 -39.58
CA LEU A 534 -14.06 25.52 -38.93
C LEU A 534 -12.90 24.79 -39.61
N SER A 535 -13.08 23.50 -39.93
CA SER A 535 -12.10 22.71 -40.68
C SER A 535 -11.85 23.29 -42.08
N ALA A 536 -12.90 23.66 -42.82
CA ALA A 536 -12.77 24.28 -44.13
C ALA A 536 -12.05 25.64 -44.08
N LYS A 537 -12.32 26.45 -43.06
CA LYS A 537 -11.67 27.76 -42.89
C LYS A 537 -10.22 27.65 -42.44
N ALA A 538 -9.88 26.66 -41.62
CA ALA A 538 -8.49 26.36 -41.26
C ALA A 538 -7.65 26.07 -42.51
N ARG A 539 -8.19 25.28 -43.45
CA ARG A 539 -7.54 24.99 -44.75
C ARG A 539 -7.40 26.20 -45.66
N ASN A 540 -8.34 27.15 -45.60
CA ASN A 540 -8.26 28.41 -46.33
C ASN A 540 -7.29 29.43 -45.70
N GLY A 541 -6.46 29.01 -44.72
CA GLY A 541 -5.44 29.85 -44.10
C GLY A 541 -5.93 30.74 -42.97
N ASN A 542 -7.11 30.49 -42.40
CA ASN A 542 -7.49 31.19 -41.17
C ASN A 542 -6.60 30.73 -40.01
N ASP A 543 -5.98 31.71 -39.34
CA ASP A 543 -5.22 31.47 -38.13
C ASP A 543 -6.11 31.02 -36.96
N ARG A 544 -5.45 30.51 -35.92
CA ARG A 544 -6.10 30.02 -34.70
C ARG A 544 -6.98 31.07 -34.02
N VAL A 545 -6.59 32.33 -34.04
CA VAL A 545 -7.35 33.42 -33.38
C VAL A 545 -8.72 33.58 -34.05
N ARG A 546 -8.76 33.58 -35.39
CA ARG A 546 -10.01 33.70 -36.15
C ARG A 546 -10.90 32.46 -36.05
N LEU A 547 -10.30 31.27 -35.96
CA LEU A 547 -11.06 30.03 -35.75
C LEU A 547 -11.67 29.98 -34.34
N LEU A 548 -10.92 30.36 -33.31
CA LEU A 548 -11.44 30.45 -31.94
C LEU A 548 -12.53 31.52 -31.80
N ALA A 549 -12.40 32.66 -32.46
CA ALA A 549 -13.46 33.68 -32.48
C ALA A 549 -14.77 33.14 -33.08
N THR A 550 -14.66 32.40 -34.20
CA THR A 550 -15.81 31.74 -34.84
C THR A 550 -16.44 30.68 -33.93
N ALA A 551 -15.62 29.85 -33.27
CA ALA A 551 -16.11 28.82 -32.34
C ALA A 551 -16.82 29.43 -31.12
N ARG A 552 -16.34 30.56 -30.59
CA ARG A 552 -16.98 31.29 -29.48
C ARG A 552 -18.35 31.84 -29.86
N ILE A 553 -18.48 32.39 -31.07
CA ILE A 553 -19.79 32.84 -31.58
C ILE A 553 -20.74 31.64 -31.68
N ALA A 554 -20.27 30.52 -32.24
CA ALA A 554 -21.10 29.32 -32.35
C ALA A 554 -21.53 28.76 -30.98
N SER A 555 -20.63 28.78 -29.99
CA SER A 555 -20.97 28.40 -28.60
C SER A 555 -22.08 29.28 -28.02
N SER A 556 -22.04 30.60 -28.23
CA SER A 556 -23.08 31.51 -27.74
C SER A 556 -24.46 31.24 -28.35
N VAL A 557 -24.52 30.77 -29.60
CA VAL A 557 -25.77 30.37 -30.26
C VAL A 557 -26.31 29.07 -29.66
N ILE A 558 -25.44 28.13 -29.28
CA ILE A 558 -25.83 26.89 -28.58
C ILE A 558 -26.38 27.23 -27.19
N GLU A 559 -25.71 28.09 -26.43
CA GLU A 559 -26.18 28.57 -25.13
C GLU A 559 -27.56 29.24 -25.24
N GLN A 560 -27.73 30.11 -26.23
CA GLN A 560 -29.01 30.76 -26.48
C GLN A 560 -30.10 29.74 -26.88
N ALA A 561 -29.79 28.79 -27.77
CA ALA A 561 -30.72 27.75 -28.17
C ALA A 561 -31.16 26.90 -26.97
N LEU A 562 -30.22 26.51 -26.10
CA LEU A 562 -30.51 25.76 -24.87
C LEU A 562 -31.35 26.56 -23.88
N SER A 563 -31.11 27.87 -23.76
CA SER A 563 -31.91 28.76 -22.88
C SER A 563 -33.35 28.98 -23.35
N ASN A 564 -33.62 28.81 -24.65
CA ASN A 564 -34.97 28.89 -25.22
C ASN A 564 -35.74 27.56 -25.14
N LEU A 565 -35.09 26.49 -24.67
CA LEU A 565 -35.64 25.14 -24.54
C LEU A 565 -35.96 24.74 -23.10
N THR A 566 -35.52 25.54 -22.12
CA THR A 566 -36.01 25.59 -20.74
C THR A 566 -37.21 26.52 -20.64
#